data_AF-A0A3D0DG66-F1
#
_entry.id   AF-A0A3D0DG66-F1
#
_cell.length_a   1.000
_cell.length_b   1.000
_cell.length_c   1.000
_cell.angle_alpha   90.00
_cell.angle_beta   90.00
_cell.angle_gamma   90.00
#
_symmetry.space_group_name_H-M   'P 1'
#
loop_
_entity.id
_entity.type
_entity.pdbx_description
1 polymer ?
#
loop_
_entity_poly.entity_id
_entity_poly.type
_entity_poly.pdbx_seq_one_letter_code
_entity_poly.pdbx_strand_id
1 'polypeptide(L)'
;MDSKLPVLPLVSGRRFAAVRCYDHMKDPDIAYALETYDALMVRSPNLSSRLSEINFGDDDALKLYFSPAGTEVLLDRSDIQNGIQRLAAIADSGLVSDTAVFDLRFGPVMVESAIGGSAL
;
A
#
# COMPACT_ATOMS: atom_id res chain seq x y z
N MET A 1 10.23 -0.61 -28.86
CA MET A 1 9.21 -1.69 -28.74
C MET A 1 8.57 -1.50 -27.39
N ASP A 2 7.43 -0.80 -27.35
CA ASP A 2 6.65 -0.65 -26.12
C ASP A 2 5.96 -1.97 -25.85
N SER A 3 6.41 -2.69 -24.84
CA SER A 3 5.68 -3.87 -24.36
C SER A 3 4.37 -3.37 -23.77
N LYS A 4 3.26 -3.59 -24.48
CA LYS A 4 1.87 -3.42 -24.00
C LYS A 4 1.51 -4.47 -22.93
N LEU A 5 2.42 -4.75 -22.00
CA LEU A 5 2.13 -5.58 -20.85
C LEU A 5 1.55 -4.66 -19.77
N PRO A 6 0.40 -5.00 -19.16
CA PRO A 6 -0.13 -4.23 -18.05
C PRO A 6 0.91 -4.23 -16.93
N VAL A 7 1.24 -3.05 -16.41
CA VAL A 7 2.01 -2.93 -15.17
C VAL A 7 1.06 -3.31 -14.05
N LEU A 8 1.27 -4.50 -13.49
CA LEU A 8 0.50 -5.01 -12.36
C LEU A 8 1.27 -4.77 -11.06
N PRO A 9 0.58 -4.47 -9.95
CA PRO A 9 1.24 -4.33 -8.65
C PRO A 9 1.89 -5.66 -8.23
N LEU A 10 3.08 -5.56 -7.64
CA LEU A 10 3.73 -6.70 -6.98
C LEU A 10 3.01 -7.00 -5.67
N VAL A 11 2.85 -8.27 -5.32
CA VAL A 11 2.27 -8.66 -4.02
C VAL A 11 3.29 -9.51 -3.28
N SER A 12 3.63 -9.13 -2.04
CA SER A 12 4.70 -9.76 -1.26
C SER A 12 4.30 -10.02 0.21
N GLY A 13 4.96 -11.00 0.83
CA GLY A 13 4.75 -11.43 2.22
C GLY A 13 5.94 -11.12 3.16
N ARG A 14 5.80 -11.54 4.43
CA ARG A 14 6.69 -11.23 5.57
C ARG A 14 8.19 -11.41 5.31
N ARG A 15 9.00 -10.57 5.99
CA ARG A 15 10.44 -10.41 5.76
C ARG A 15 11.25 -11.32 6.69
N PHE A 16 11.76 -12.44 6.19
CA PHE A 16 12.87 -13.16 6.85
C PHE A 16 14.19 -12.79 6.14
N ALA A 17 15.26 -12.57 6.91
CA ALA A 17 16.47 -11.89 6.46
C ALA A 17 17.18 -12.51 5.22
N ALA A 18 17.78 -11.61 4.43
CA ALA A 18 18.86 -11.78 3.44
C ALA A 18 18.84 -12.98 2.46
N VAL A 19 17.70 -13.35 1.88
CA VAL A 19 17.65 -13.98 0.54
C VAL A 19 16.42 -13.49 -0.22
N ARG A 20 16.60 -13.14 -1.51
CA ARG A 20 15.53 -12.80 -2.47
C ARG A 20 14.67 -14.03 -2.79
N CYS A 21 13.85 -14.48 -1.85
CA CYS A 21 12.84 -15.48 -2.08
C CYS A 21 11.53 -14.92 -1.55
N TYR A 22 10.66 -14.45 -2.45
CA TYR A 22 9.28 -14.17 -2.10
C TYR A 22 8.67 -15.53 -1.75
N ASP A 23 8.25 -15.72 -0.49
CA ASP A 23 7.47 -16.90 -0.12
C ASP A 23 6.21 -16.97 -0.98
N HIS A 24 5.76 -18.19 -1.30
CA HIS A 24 4.46 -18.40 -1.91
C HIS A 24 3.38 -17.87 -0.96
N MET A 25 2.76 -16.75 -1.31
CA MET A 25 1.60 -16.26 -0.55
C MET A 25 0.51 -17.34 -0.54
N LYS A 26 -0.17 -17.49 0.59
CA LYS A 26 -1.32 -18.38 0.70
C LYS A 26 -2.48 -17.78 -0.09
N ASP A 27 -3.30 -18.62 -0.73
CA ASP A 27 -4.46 -18.18 -1.53
C ASP A 27 -5.35 -17.11 -0.87
N PRO A 28 -5.62 -17.14 0.46
CA PRO A 28 -6.41 -16.09 1.11
C PRO A 28 -5.77 -14.69 1.08
N ASP A 29 -4.44 -14.60 1.20
CA ASP A 29 -3.74 -13.31 1.16
C ASP A 29 -3.71 -12.76 -0.28
N ILE A 30 -3.65 -13.63 -1.30
CA ILE A 30 -3.79 -13.24 -2.71
C ILE A 30 -5.20 -12.69 -2.98
N ALA A 31 -6.24 -13.41 -2.56
CA ALA A 31 -7.62 -12.95 -2.71
C ALA A 31 -7.84 -11.60 -2.01
N TYR A 32 -7.32 -11.45 -0.80
CA TYR A 32 -7.41 -10.20 -0.05
C TYR A 32 -6.67 -9.03 -0.72
N ALA A 33 -5.50 -9.28 -1.31
CA ALA A 33 -4.77 -8.28 -2.07
C ALA A 33 -5.54 -7.83 -3.31
N LEU A 34 -6.17 -8.77 -4.03
CA LEU A 34 -7.02 -8.47 -5.17
C LEU A 34 -8.25 -7.64 -4.78
N GLU A 35 -8.96 -8.04 -3.70
CA GLU A 35 -10.09 -7.27 -3.17
C GLU A 35 -9.69 -5.85 -2.77
N THR A 36 -8.50 -5.70 -2.17
CA THR A 36 -7.96 -4.39 -1.82
C THR A 36 -7.67 -3.54 -3.06
N TYR A 37 -7.04 -4.14 -4.08
CA TYR A 37 -6.75 -3.47 -5.33
C TYR A 37 -8.03 -3.04 -6.07
N ASP A 38 -9.02 -3.93 -6.15
CA ASP A 38 -10.32 -3.64 -6.79
C ASP A 38 -11.06 -2.53 -6.06
N ALA A 39 -11.07 -2.56 -4.71
CA ALA A 39 -11.66 -1.49 -3.90
C ALA A 39 -10.95 -0.15 -4.14
N LEU A 40 -9.62 -0.14 -4.24
CA LEU A 40 -8.86 1.07 -4.56
C LEU A 40 -9.14 1.57 -5.97
N MET A 41 -9.25 0.68 -6.97
CA MET A 41 -9.62 1.05 -8.34
C MET A 41 -10.99 1.75 -8.41
N VAL A 42 -11.97 1.24 -7.67
CA VAL A 42 -13.33 1.82 -7.64
C VAL A 42 -13.31 3.21 -6.98
N ARG A 43 -12.51 3.39 -5.92
CA ARG A 43 -12.50 4.61 -5.11
C ARG A 43 -11.59 5.70 -5.67
N SER A 44 -10.40 5.33 -6.12
CA SER A 44 -9.39 6.27 -6.63
C SER A 44 -8.54 5.59 -7.72
N PRO A 45 -9.00 5.66 -8.99
CA PRO A 45 -8.27 5.13 -10.14
C PRO A 45 -6.85 5.69 -10.26
N ASN A 46 -6.64 6.92 -9.78
CA ASN A 46 -5.35 7.59 -9.85
C ASN A 46 -4.35 6.94 -8.86
N LEU A 47 -4.77 6.67 -7.62
CA LEU A 47 -3.95 5.92 -6.66
C LEU A 47 -3.69 4.49 -7.13
N SER A 48 -4.69 3.78 -7.64
CA SER A 48 -4.53 2.40 -8.09
C SER A 48 -3.51 2.29 -9.24
N SER A 49 -3.48 3.27 -10.16
CA SER A 49 -2.51 3.29 -11.25
C SER A 49 -1.06 3.50 -10.80
N ARG A 50 -0.87 4.04 -9.60
CA ARG A 50 0.43 4.26 -8.97
C ARG A 50 0.83 3.15 -8.02
N LEU A 51 -0.10 2.26 -7.64
CA LEU A 51 0.17 1.20 -6.68
C LEU A 51 1.21 0.23 -7.26
N SER A 52 2.36 0.16 -6.63
CA SER A 52 3.47 -0.70 -7.05
C SER A 52 3.57 -1.98 -6.23
N GLU A 53 3.22 -1.93 -4.95
CA GLU A 53 3.30 -3.11 -4.08
C GLU A 53 2.22 -3.15 -3.00
N ILE A 54 1.70 -4.35 -2.73
CA ILE A 54 0.88 -4.67 -1.54
C ILE A 54 1.68 -5.67 -0.70
N ASN A 55 2.01 -5.29 0.54
CA ASN A 55 2.80 -6.10 1.45
C ASN A 55 2.03 -6.41 2.73
N PHE A 56 1.96 -7.69 3.08
CA PHE A 56 1.37 -8.19 4.31
C PHE A 56 2.47 -8.29 5.38
N GLY A 57 2.61 -7.23 6.18
CA GLY A 57 3.59 -7.18 7.27
C GLY A 57 3.29 -8.14 8.42
N ASP A 58 4.14 -8.12 9.45
CA ASP A 58 3.97 -8.94 10.66
C ASP A 58 2.95 -8.36 11.67
N ASP A 59 2.63 -7.06 11.56
CA ASP A 59 1.95 -6.26 12.61
C ASP A 59 0.47 -5.93 12.34
N ASP A 60 -0.31 -6.88 11.79
CA ASP A 60 -1.73 -6.71 11.39
C ASP A 60 -2.01 -5.53 10.43
N ALA A 61 -0.95 -4.98 9.83
CA ALA A 61 -1.01 -3.90 8.87
C ALA A 61 -0.89 -4.43 7.44
N LEU A 62 -1.69 -3.85 6.54
CA LEU A 62 -1.46 -3.93 5.11
C LEU A 62 -0.67 -2.71 4.67
N LYS A 63 0.48 -2.93 4.03
CA LYS A 63 1.33 -1.87 3.51
C LYS A 63 1.11 -1.72 2.01
N LEU A 64 0.84 -0.51 1.57
CA LEU A 64 0.70 -0.15 0.16
C LEU A 64 1.86 0.76 -0.22
N TYR A 65 2.55 0.43 -1.30
CA TYR A 65 3.62 1.26 -1.85
C TYR A 65 3.19 1.86 -3.18
N PHE A 66 3.49 3.16 -3.37
CA PHE A 66 3.12 3.90 -4.56
C PHE A 66 4.35 4.42 -5.31
N SER A 67 4.41 4.14 -6.60
CA SER A 67 5.43 4.60 -7.56
C SER A 67 4.93 5.84 -8.33
N PRO A 68 5.82 6.72 -8.83
CA PRO A 68 7.29 6.75 -8.68
C PRO A 68 7.78 7.37 -7.36
N ALA A 69 6.85 7.85 -6.53
CA ALA A 69 7.14 8.68 -5.37
C ALA A 69 7.69 7.92 -4.15
N GLY A 70 7.59 6.60 -4.11
CA GLY A 70 8.04 5.80 -2.98
C GLY A 70 7.18 5.93 -1.72
N THR A 71 5.99 6.54 -1.81
CA THR A 71 5.07 6.72 -0.68
C THR A 71 4.64 5.36 -0.13
N GLU A 72 4.75 5.18 1.19
CA GLU A 72 4.25 4.00 1.91
C GLU A 72 2.96 4.38 2.66
N VAL A 73 1.94 3.55 2.60
CA VAL A 73 0.69 3.72 3.35
C VAL A 73 0.42 2.47 4.16
N LEU A 74 0.16 2.62 5.46
CA LEU A 74 -0.22 1.54 6.35
C LEU A 74 -1.72 1.60 6.61
N LEU A 75 -2.41 0.51 6.31
CA LEU A 75 -3.83 0.32 6.58
C LEU A 75 -4.02 -0.80 7.60
N ASP A 76 -5.06 -0.68 8.42
CA ASP A 76 -5.47 -1.75 9.34
C ASP A 76 -6.20 -2.83 8.54
N ARG A 77 -5.76 -4.09 8.65
CA ARG A 77 -6.42 -5.21 7.97
C ARG A 77 -7.86 -5.41 8.45
N SER A 78 -8.17 -5.07 9.70
CA SER A 78 -9.52 -5.22 10.24
C SER A 78 -10.50 -4.14 9.76
N ASP A 79 -9.99 -3.01 9.24
CA ASP A 79 -10.77 -1.83 8.83
C ASP A 79 -10.43 -1.35 7.41
N ILE A 80 -10.11 -2.28 6.50
CA ILE A 80 -9.54 -1.95 5.19
C ILE A 80 -10.42 -1.03 4.34
N GLN A 81 -11.74 -1.24 4.35
CA GLN A 81 -12.67 -0.47 3.52
C GLN A 81 -12.70 1.01 3.92
N ASN A 82 -12.75 1.30 5.23
CA ASN A 82 -12.67 2.68 5.71
C ASN A 82 -11.26 3.24 5.53
N GLY A 83 -10.21 2.42 5.69
CA GLY A 83 -8.83 2.79 5.39
C GLY A 83 -8.64 3.27 3.95
N ILE A 84 -9.15 2.52 2.97
CA ILE A 84 -9.14 2.89 1.55
C ILE A 84 -9.94 4.18 1.30
N GLN A 85 -11.12 4.30 1.92
CA GLN A 85 -11.93 5.52 1.80
C GLN A 85 -11.19 6.75 2.32
N ARG A 86 -10.52 6.65 3.47
CA ARG A 86 -9.70 7.73 4.04
C ARG A 86 -8.53 8.07 3.13
N LEU A 87 -7.80 7.06 2.64
CA LEU A 87 -6.69 7.25 1.72
C LEU A 87 -7.13 7.99 0.43
N ALA A 88 -8.26 7.59 -0.15
CA ALA A 88 -8.81 8.25 -1.33
C ALA A 88 -9.14 9.73 -1.05
N ALA A 89 -9.78 10.02 0.09
CA ALA A 89 -10.09 11.39 0.49
C ALA A 89 -8.83 12.26 0.70
N ILE A 90 -7.77 11.69 1.29
CA ILE A 90 -6.49 12.38 1.49
C ILE A 90 -5.84 12.66 0.13
N ALA A 91 -5.87 11.71 -0.80
CA ALA A 91 -5.34 11.92 -2.16
C ALA A 91 -6.12 13.01 -2.91
N ASP A 92 -7.45 13.00 -2.85
CA ASP A 92 -8.30 13.99 -3.49
C ASP A 92 -8.10 15.40 -2.91
N SER A 93 -7.70 15.50 -1.63
CA SER A 93 -7.34 16.76 -0.99
C SER A 93 -5.94 17.29 -1.36
N GLY A 94 -5.14 16.49 -2.07
CA GLY A 94 -3.76 16.84 -2.44
C GLY A 94 -2.76 16.73 -1.28
N LEU A 95 -3.12 16.07 -0.19
CA LEU A 95 -2.27 15.90 1.00
C LEU A 95 -1.34 14.69 0.92
N VAL A 96 -1.51 13.81 -0.08
CA VAL A 96 -0.57 12.71 -0.32
C VAL A 96 0.71 13.31 -0.90
N SER A 97 1.70 13.49 -0.04
CA SER A 97 3.06 13.90 -0.40
C SER A 97 3.82 12.72 -1.01
N ASP A 98 4.74 13.07 -1.91
CA ASP A 98 5.70 12.11 -2.43
C ASP A 98 6.76 11.84 -1.35
N THR A 99 7.28 10.60 -1.27
CA THR A 99 8.33 10.19 -0.31
C THR A 99 7.97 10.25 1.19
N ALA A 100 6.71 10.02 1.54
CA ALA A 100 6.25 9.94 2.94
C ALA A 100 5.67 8.56 3.32
N VAL A 101 5.59 8.32 4.62
CA VAL A 101 4.85 7.20 5.21
C VAL A 101 3.58 7.75 5.86
N PHE A 102 2.43 7.25 5.42
CA PHE A 102 1.12 7.58 5.99
C PHE A 102 0.56 6.38 6.75
N ASP A 103 0.46 6.49 8.07
CA ASP A 103 -0.18 5.48 8.92
C ASP A 103 -1.64 5.87 9.18
N LEU A 104 -2.56 5.08 8.63
CA LEU A 104 -4.02 5.26 8.71
C LEU A 104 -4.71 4.19 9.57
N ARG A 105 -3.94 3.45 10.37
CA ARG A 105 -4.46 2.39 11.25
C ARG A 105 -5.27 2.93 12.42
N PHE A 106 -5.10 4.19 12.79
CA PHE A 106 -5.67 4.79 14.00
C PHE A 106 -7.02 5.48 13.77
N GLY A 107 -7.90 4.85 12.99
CA GLY A 107 -9.24 5.37 12.70
C GLY A 107 -9.21 6.72 11.98
N PRO A 108 -9.78 7.80 12.54
CA PRO A 108 -9.80 9.11 11.89
C PRO A 108 -8.43 9.84 11.91
N VAL A 109 -7.43 9.28 12.58
CA VAL A 109 -6.11 9.89 12.73
C VAL A 109 -5.17 9.38 11.64
N MET A 110 -4.45 10.32 11.01
CA MET A 110 -3.34 10.05 10.11
C MET A 110 -2.03 10.47 10.78
N VAL A 111 -1.04 9.59 10.79
CA VAL A 111 0.34 9.94 11.18
C VAL A 111 1.19 9.98 9.92
N GLU A 112 1.80 11.13 9.64
CA GLU A 112 2.75 11.31 8.54
C GLU A 112 4.18 11.29 9.10
N SER A 113 5.08 10.59 8.41
CA SER A 113 6.52 10.62 8.70
C SER A 113 7.36 10.57 7.43
N ALA A 114 8.55 11.14 7.46
CA ALA A 114 9.45 11.15 6.32
C ALA A 114 10.15 9.79 6.13
N ILE A 115 10.29 9.34 4.88
CA ILE A 115 11.07 8.14 4.55
C ILE A 115 12.55 8.45 4.79
N GLY A 116 13.14 7.88 5.85
CA GLY A 116 14.57 8.05 6.16
C GLY A 116 14.89 9.04 7.28
N GLY A 117 13.94 9.38 8.15
CA GLY A 117 14.25 10.05 9.41
C GLY A 117 15.10 9.14 10.31
N SER A 118 16.42 9.22 10.19
CA SER A 118 17.34 8.78 11.24
C SER A 118 16.92 9.49 12.52
N ALA A 119 16.35 8.76 13.48
CA ALA A 119 16.42 9.19 14.86
C ALA A 119 17.91 9.34 15.18
N LEU A 120 18.30 10.55 15.57
CA LEU A 120 19.59 10.85 16.17
C LEU A 120 19.77 10.05 17.47
#